data_AF-A0A1H3GEE0-F1
#
_entry.id   AF-A0A1H3GEE0-F1
#
_cell.length_a   1.000
_cell.length_b   1.000
_cell.length_c   1.000
_cell.angle_alpha   90.00
_cell.angle_beta   90.00
_cell.angle_gamma   90.00
#
_symmetry.space_group_name_H-M   'P 1'
#
loop_
_entity.id
_entity.type
_entity.pdbx_description
1 polymer ?
#
loop_
_entity_poly.entity_id
_entity_poly.type
_entity_poly.pdbx_seq_one_letter_code
_entity_poly.pdbx_strand_id
1 'polypeptide(L)'
;MNTSRMTKIIRMAIMSNGFQRANYLKKKNVFCKIGENCFWQPRNFPPEAKLIKIGDNVSIASEVLFINHDVMHYGFSNKNIQKITT
;
A
#
# COMPACT_ATOMS: atom_id res chain seq x y z
N MET A 1 -4.04 -15.89 4.00
CA MET A 1 -3.06 -15.01 3.29
C MET A 1 -2.57 -15.74 2.05
N ASN A 2 -2.80 -15.20 0.84
CA ASN A 2 -2.52 -15.92 -0.41
C ASN A 2 -1.03 -16.27 -0.54
N THR A 3 -0.70 -17.53 -0.85
CA THR A 3 0.69 -18.01 -1.01
C THR A 3 1.49 -17.16 -1.99
N SER A 4 0.85 -16.73 -3.08
CA SER A 4 1.44 -15.84 -4.10
C SER A 4 1.83 -14.45 -3.59
N ARG A 5 1.18 -13.95 -2.52
CA ARG A 5 1.52 -12.66 -1.90
C ARG A 5 2.68 -12.81 -0.93
N MET A 6 2.68 -13.88 -0.14
CA MET A 6 3.74 -14.17 0.81
C MET A 6 5.11 -14.28 0.11
N THR A 7 5.18 -15.00 -1.00
CA THR A 7 6.43 -15.15 -1.77
C THR A 7 6.98 -13.82 -2.28
N LYS A 8 6.12 -12.88 -2.68
CA LYS A 8 6.53 -11.53 -3.10
C LYS A 8 7.09 -10.73 -1.93
N ILE A 9 6.44 -10.78 -0.76
CA ILE A 9 6.88 -10.09 0.46
C ILE A 9 8.25 -10.62 0.91
N ILE A 10 8.40 -11.95 0.98
CA ILE A 10 9.68 -12.58 1.33
C ILE A 10 10.77 -12.14 0.35
N ARG A 11 10.50 -12.17 -0.95
CA ARG A 11 11.47 -11.74 -1.95
C ARG A 11 11.85 -10.26 -1.82
N MET A 12 10.90 -9.38 -1.49
CA MET A 12 11.19 -7.98 -1.21
C MET A 12 12.00 -7.77 0.07
N ALA A 13 11.79 -8.58 1.10
CA ALA A 13 12.56 -8.49 2.34
C ALA A 13 14.04 -8.83 2.14
N ILE A 14 14.36 -9.72 1.19
CA ILE A 14 15.73 -10.14 0.85
C ILE A 14 16.45 -9.09 -0.03
N MET A 15 15.72 -8.26 -0.78
CA MET A 15 16.32 -7.20 -1.61
C MET A 15 16.76 -6.01 -0.76
N SER A 16 18.05 -5.64 -0.80
CA SER A 16 18.58 -4.54 0.01
C SER A 16 18.23 -3.15 -0.55
N ASN A 17 18.23 -2.99 -1.88
CA ASN A 17 18.05 -1.69 -2.54
C ASN A 17 16.57 -1.39 -2.87
N GLY A 18 16.10 -0.19 -2.51
CA GLY A 18 14.72 0.26 -2.78
C GLY A 18 14.39 0.52 -4.24
N PHE A 19 15.37 0.90 -5.07
CA PHE A 19 15.17 0.99 -6.52
C PHE A 19 14.96 -0.39 -7.14
N GLN A 20 15.68 -1.41 -6.67
CA GLN A 20 15.49 -2.78 -7.12
C GLN A 20 14.11 -3.30 -6.72
N ARG A 21 13.64 -2.97 -5.51
CA ARG A 21 12.28 -3.33 -5.06
C ARG A 21 11.21 -2.66 -5.91
N ALA A 22 11.33 -1.37 -6.21
CA ALA A 22 10.39 -0.66 -7.08
C ALA A 22 10.34 -1.29 -8.48
N ASN A 23 11.50 -1.60 -9.07
CA ASN A 23 11.59 -2.29 -10.35
C ASN A 23 10.98 -3.70 -10.31
N TYR A 24 11.16 -4.43 -9.21
CA TYR A 24 10.53 -5.73 -9.03
C TYR A 24 8.99 -5.62 -8.95
N LEU A 25 8.49 -4.66 -8.19
CA LEU A 25 7.05 -4.40 -8.05
C LEU A 25 6.42 -4.03 -9.39
N LYS A 26 7.13 -3.24 -10.21
CA LYS A 26 6.76 -2.90 -11.58
C LYS A 26 6.71 -4.15 -12.47
N LYS A 27 7.77 -4.95 -12.49
CA LYS A 27 7.85 -6.21 -13.28
C LYS A 27 6.78 -7.23 -12.91
N LYS A 28 6.34 -7.23 -11.64
CA LYS A 28 5.30 -8.14 -11.14
C LYS A 28 3.88 -7.57 -11.23
N ASN A 29 3.70 -6.38 -11.81
CA ASN A 29 2.40 -5.71 -11.96
C ASN A 29 1.61 -5.72 -10.64
N VAL A 30 2.30 -5.43 -9.53
CA VAL A 30 1.67 -5.41 -8.19
C VAL A 30 0.76 -4.20 -8.04
N PHE A 31 1.22 -3.05 -8.52
CA PHE A 31 0.47 -1.81 -8.59
C PHE A 31 -0.19 -1.65 -9.96
N CYS A 32 -1.18 -0.75 -10.06
CA CYS A 32 -1.81 -0.42 -11.35
C CYS A 32 -0.77 0.07 -12.36
N LYS A 33 0.10 0.98 -11.89
CA LYS A 33 1.21 1.56 -12.64
C LYS A 33 2.31 1.98 -11.66
N ILE A 34 3.57 1.78 -12.05
CA ILE A 34 4.74 2.40 -11.42
C ILE A 34 5.56 3.04 -12.54
N GLY A 35 5.90 4.31 -12.38
CA GLY A 35 6.73 5.07 -13.30
C GLY A 35 8.20 4.62 -13.32
N GLU A 36 9.05 5.47 -13.90
CA GLU A 36 10.50 5.30 -13.89
C GLU A 36 11.14 5.95 -12.66
N ASN A 37 12.36 5.53 -12.33
CA ASN A 37 13.18 6.08 -11.24
C ASN A 37 12.46 6.19 -9.88
N CYS A 38 11.70 5.16 -9.53
CA CYS A 38 10.99 5.09 -8.25
C CYS A 38 11.80 4.37 -7.18
N PHE A 39 11.69 4.82 -5.92
CA PHE A 39 12.29 4.17 -4.77
C PHE A 39 11.21 3.61 -3.85
N TRP A 40 11.31 2.32 -3.51
CA TRP A 40 10.35 1.64 -2.62
C TRP A 40 11.05 1.05 -1.40
N GLN A 41 10.89 1.71 -0.25
CA GLN A 41 11.43 1.24 1.03
C GLN A 41 10.55 0.22 1.79
N PRO A 42 9.20 0.30 1.77
CA PRO A 42 8.37 -0.59 2.56
C PRO A 42 8.57 -2.08 2.23
N ARG A 43 8.53 -2.94 3.25
CA ARG A 43 8.59 -4.41 3.06
C ARG A 43 7.21 -5.05 2.86
N ASN A 44 6.16 -4.24 2.86
CA ASN A 44 4.79 -4.66 2.65
C ASN A 44 4.12 -3.74 1.62
N PHE A 45 3.05 -4.21 0.99
CA PHE A 45 2.22 -3.43 0.07
C PHE A 45 0.75 -3.66 0.40
N PRO A 46 -0.16 -2.71 0.11
CA PRO A 46 -1.58 -2.88 0.41
C PRO A 46 -2.20 -4.07 -0.32
N PRO A 47 -3.27 -4.69 0.23
CA PRO A 47 -3.96 -5.80 -0.42
C PRO A 47 -4.53 -5.40 -1.78
N GLU A 48 -4.95 -4.15 -1.93
CA GLU A 48 -5.52 -3.58 -3.15
C GLU A 48 -4.55 -2.66 -3.91
N ALA A 49 -3.27 -3.03 -3.97
CA ALA A 49 -2.25 -2.25 -4.68
C ALA A 49 -2.60 -1.95 -6.15
N LYS A 50 -3.45 -2.77 -6.78
CA LYS A 50 -3.96 -2.54 -8.15
C LYS A 50 -4.80 -1.28 -8.34
N LEU A 51 -5.24 -0.61 -7.28
CA LEU A 51 -5.94 0.67 -7.36
C LEU A 51 -4.99 1.88 -7.34
N ILE A 52 -3.72 1.66 -7.02
CA ILE A 52 -2.73 2.71 -6.83
C ILE A 52 -1.88 2.87 -8.09
N LYS A 53 -1.69 4.11 -8.53
CA LYS A 53 -0.79 4.50 -9.62
C LYS A 53 0.32 5.38 -9.06
N ILE A 54 1.57 4.95 -9.23
CA ILE A 54 2.77 5.71 -8.86
C ILE A 54 3.36 6.31 -10.14
N GLY A 55 3.61 7.62 -10.11
CA GLY A 55 4.22 8.38 -11.22
C GLY A 55 5.74 8.16 -11.35
N ASP A 56 6.40 9.00 -12.13
CA ASP A 56 7.85 8.98 -12.32
C ASP A 56 8.57 9.74 -11.19
N ASN A 57 9.80 9.34 -10.87
CA ASN A 57 10.66 9.98 -9.86
C ASN A 57 10.08 10.03 -8.43
N VAL A 58 9.28 9.04 -8.04
CA VAL A 58 8.65 8.99 -6.72
C VAL A 58 9.47 8.16 -5.74
N SER A 59 9.79 8.74 -4.58
CA SER A 59 10.48 8.05 -3.49
C SER A 59 9.56 7.80 -2.31
N ILE A 60 9.41 6.53 -1.92
CA ILE A 60 8.52 6.10 -0.84
C ILE A 60 9.39 5.61 0.32
N ALA A 61 9.35 6.36 1.42
CA ALA A 61 10.15 6.14 2.61
C ALA A 61 9.71 4.92 3.42
N SER A 62 10.51 4.57 4.43
CA SER A 62 10.16 3.54 5.41
C SER A 62 8.83 3.89 6.08
N GLU A 63 8.06 2.86 6.44
CA GLU A 63 6.81 2.99 7.21
C GLU A 63 5.67 3.77 6.52
N VAL A 64 5.81 4.12 5.24
CA VAL A 64 4.70 4.62 4.44
C VAL A 64 3.70 3.49 4.17
N LEU A 65 2.45 3.72 4.58
CA LEU A 65 1.33 2.82 4.36
C LEU A 65 0.30 3.49 3.44
N PHE A 66 -0.13 2.75 2.42
CA PHE A 66 -1.26 3.13 1.58
C PHE A 66 -2.52 2.41 2.06
N ILE A 67 -3.57 3.17 2.35
CA ILE A 67 -4.87 2.67 2.82
C ILE A 67 -5.90 3.07 1.77
N ASN A 68 -6.51 2.08 1.11
CA ASN A 68 -7.45 2.33 0.01
C ASN A 68 -8.90 2.44 0.47
N HIS A 69 -9.24 1.70 1.54
CA HIS A 69 -10.57 1.75 2.17
C HIS A 69 -10.41 2.27 3.57
N ASP A 70 -11.17 3.30 3.89
CA ASP A 70 -11.31 3.79 5.25
C ASP A 70 -12.66 3.31 5.82
N VAL A 71 -12.66 2.83 7.05
CA VAL A 71 -13.83 2.34 7.80
C VAL A 71 -14.56 3.46 8.53
N MET A 72 -14.32 4.72 8.18
CA MET A 72 -15.05 5.89 8.70
C MET A 72 -16.56 5.71 8.74
N HIS A 73 -17.13 4.96 7.79
CA HIS A 73 -18.56 4.66 7.79
C HIS A 73 -19.03 3.93 9.06
N TYR A 74 -18.25 2.99 9.60
CA TYR A 74 -18.56 2.33 10.88
C TYR A 74 -18.37 3.26 12.09
N GLY A 75 -17.38 4.15 12.04
CA GLY A 75 -17.08 5.10 13.12
C GLY A 75 -18.13 6.20 13.26
N PHE A 76 -18.63 6.75 12.15
CA PHE A 76 -19.64 7.82 12.16
C PHE A 76 -21.09 7.33 12.25
N SER A 77 -21.37 6.04 11.98
CA SER A 77 -22.71 5.48 12.08
C SER A 77 -23.15 5.20 13.52
N ASN A 78 -22.22 5.20 14.48
CA ASN A 78 -22.53 5.10 15.90
C ASN A 78 -22.92 6.48 16.50
N LYS A 79 -23.77 7.23 15.80
CA LYS A 79 -24.56 8.29 16.43
C LYS A 79 -25.73 7.63 17.17
N ASN A 80 -25.43 7.01 18.32
CA ASN A 80 -26.39 7.01 19.40
C ASN A 80 -26.49 8.45 19.88
N ILE A 81 -27.40 9.14 19.20
CA ILE A 81 -28.00 10.40 19.55
C ILE A 81 -28.33 10.34 21.04
N GLN A 82 -27.44 10.85 21.91
CA GLN A 82 -27.87 11.41 23.17
C GLN A 82 -28.69 12.64 22.80
N LYS A 83 -29.99 12.43 22.57
CA LYS A 83 -30.99 13.47 22.66
C LYS A 83 -30.86 13.96 24.10
N ILE A 84 -30.15 15.07 24.27
CA ILE A 84 -30.25 15.89 25.47
C ILE A 84 -31.69 16.40 25.43
N THR A 85 -32.56 15.71 26.15
CA THR A 85 -33.95 16.10 26.34
C THR A 85 -33.92 17.39 27.17
N THR A 86 -34.29 18.50 26.53
CA THR A 86 -34.62 19.78 27.16
C THR A 86 -35.81 19.63 28.09
#